data_AF-S9UTL5-F1
#
_entry.id   AF-S9UTL5-F1
#
_cell.length_a   1.000
_cell.length_b   1.000
_cell.length_c   1.000
_cell.angle_alpha   90.00
_cell.angle_beta   90.00
_cell.angle_gamma   90.00
#
_symmetry.space_group_name_H-M   'P 1'
#
loop_
_entity.id
_entity.type
_entity.pdbx_description
1 polymer ?
#
loop_
_entity_poly.entity_id
_entity_poly.type
_entity_poly.pdbx_seq_one_letter_code
_entity_poly.pdbx_strand_id
1 'polypeptide(L)'
;MYSDGERKTMSELQREAEATRNQIVEEARNLERIKKSTAKTQFSIDQLFRFFAREVETEEQKKNLVDVLMGNLPDLHVECVPMLPISIALANGRLTNAQRIFAEDNALVDDSVLIFFVHVLRFSPQTAQIDYVDISGTHVTAKGLCFMLEMMVERRSAFTLVMRRLDPVGSGDPYADKFTELLDILKTKKHISIIQE
;
A
#
# COMPACT_ATOMS: atom_id res chain seq x y z
N MET A 1 11.91 -62.26 -43.23
CA MET A 1 12.70 -61.04 -42.93
C MET A 1 11.75 -60.03 -42.32
N TYR A 2 11.63 -59.97 -40.99
CA TYR A 2 10.89 -58.91 -40.31
C TYR A 2 11.93 -58.02 -39.64
N SER A 3 12.19 -56.87 -40.25
CA SER A 3 12.90 -55.77 -39.63
C SER A 3 11.91 -55.11 -38.66
N ASP A 4 11.85 -55.64 -37.44
CA ASP A 4 11.09 -55.05 -36.33
C ASP A 4 12.03 -54.12 -35.54
N GLY A 5 12.79 -53.27 -36.26
CA GLY A 5 13.78 -52.34 -35.70
C GLY A 5 13.18 -51.20 -34.88
N GLU A 6 11.85 -51.14 -34.75
CA GLU A 6 11.11 -50.17 -33.96
C GLU A 6 10.58 -50.73 -32.63
N ARG A 7 10.59 -52.06 -32.44
CA ARG A 7 10.10 -52.66 -31.19
C ARG A 7 11.20 -52.71 -30.14
N LYS A 8 11.10 -51.80 -29.17
CA LYS A 8 11.92 -51.83 -27.96
C LYS A 8 11.82 -53.18 -27.28
N THR A 9 12.96 -53.73 -26.90
CA THR A 9 13.04 -54.95 -26.12
C THR A 9 12.41 -54.73 -24.73
N MET A 10 11.90 -55.79 -24.10
CA MET A 10 11.37 -55.72 -22.73
C MET A 10 12.35 -55.04 -21.76
N SER A 11 13.66 -55.26 -21.93
CA SER A 11 14.70 -54.63 -21.12
C SER A 11 14.80 -53.11 -21.34
N GLU A 12 14.65 -52.64 -22.58
CA GLU A 12 14.64 -51.20 -22.91
C GLU A 12 13.40 -50.50 -22.32
N LEU A 13 12.23 -51.15 -22.41
CA LEU A 13 11.01 -50.66 -21.77
C LEU A 13 11.12 -50.61 -20.25
N GLN A 14 11.76 -51.62 -19.64
CA GLN A 14 11.98 -51.67 -18.20
C GLN A 14 12.93 -50.56 -17.74
N ARG A 15 13.98 -50.29 -18.52
CA ARG A 15 14.95 -49.22 -18.27
C ARG A 15 14.32 -47.83 -18.42
N GLU A 16 13.47 -47.63 -19.43
CA GLU A 16 12.71 -46.38 -19.59
C GLU A 16 11.68 -46.19 -18.48
N ALA A 17 10.99 -47.25 -18.05
CA ALA A 17 10.06 -47.20 -16.93
C ALA A 17 10.77 -46.86 -15.61
N GLU A 18 11.96 -47.42 -15.36
CA GLU A 18 12.79 -47.07 -14.20
C GLU A 18 13.31 -45.62 -14.28
N ALA A 19 13.77 -45.17 -15.44
CA ALA A 19 14.20 -43.79 -15.64
C ALA A 19 13.07 -42.80 -15.40
N THR A 20 11.88 -43.08 -15.95
CA THR A 20 10.67 -42.26 -15.75
C THR A 20 10.24 -42.26 -14.29
N ARG A 21 10.28 -43.42 -13.61
CA ARG A 21 9.97 -43.52 -12.18
C ARG A 21 10.93 -42.69 -11.34
N ASN A 22 12.23 -42.71 -11.66
CA ASN A 22 13.22 -41.91 -10.95
C ASN A 22 12.99 -40.41 -11.16
N GLN A 23 12.63 -39.99 -12.39
CA GLN A 23 12.26 -38.60 -12.68
C GLN A 23 11.02 -38.16 -11.88
N ILE A 24 9.97 -38.98 -11.84
CA ILE A 24 8.76 -38.69 -11.05
C ILE A 24 9.11 -38.52 -9.56
N VAL A 25 9.99 -39.37 -9.01
CA VAL A 25 10.43 -39.25 -7.62
C VAL A 25 11.24 -37.97 -7.38
N GLU A 26 12.09 -37.57 -8.32
CA GLU A 26 12.82 -36.29 -8.22
C GLU A 26 11.88 -35.09 -8.30
N GLU A 27 10.95 -35.07 -9.24
CA GLU A 27 9.97 -34.00 -9.37
C GLU A 27 9.07 -33.90 -8.14
N ALA A 28 8.63 -35.03 -7.58
CA ALA A 28 7.86 -35.06 -6.34
C ALA A 28 8.65 -34.45 -5.16
N ARG A 29 9.95 -34.76 -5.05
CA ARG A 29 10.83 -34.16 -4.03
C ARG A 29 11.03 -32.66 -4.25
N ASN A 30 11.17 -32.22 -5.50
CA ASN A 30 11.28 -30.80 -5.82
C ASN A 30 9.99 -30.04 -5.50
N LEU A 31 8.82 -30.61 -5.84
CA LEU A 31 7.53 -30.05 -5.46
C LEU A 31 7.37 -29.95 -3.94
N GLU A 32 7.82 -30.96 -3.18
CA GLU A 32 7.77 -30.92 -1.72
C GLU A 32 8.68 -29.81 -1.15
N ARG A 33 9.88 -29.62 -1.71
CA ARG A 33 10.78 -28.52 -1.34
C ARG A 33 10.16 -27.15 -1.65
N ILE A 34 9.55 -26.99 -2.81
CA ILE A 34 8.87 -25.76 -3.20
C ILE A 34 7.71 -25.47 -2.26
N LYS A 35 6.90 -26.47 -1.91
CA LYS A 35 5.80 -26.32 -0.93
C LYS A 35 6.32 -25.86 0.43
N LYS A 36 7.38 -26.48 0.96
CA LYS A 36 8.00 -26.08 2.24
C LYS A 36 8.53 -24.64 2.18
N SER A 37 9.20 -24.27 1.09
CA SER A 37 9.70 -22.92 0.89
C SER A 37 8.57 -21.89 0.82
N THR A 38 7.50 -22.20 0.09
CA THR A 38 6.32 -21.33 -0.05
C THR A 38 5.62 -21.13 1.30
N ALA A 39 5.46 -22.20 2.08
CA ALA A 39 4.89 -22.10 3.43
C ALA A 39 5.75 -21.22 4.37
N LYS A 40 7.08 -21.33 4.28
CA LYS A 40 8.00 -20.46 5.04
C LYS A 40 7.87 -19.00 4.62
N THR A 41 7.80 -18.73 3.31
CA THR A 41 7.59 -17.39 2.77
C THR A 41 6.26 -16.81 3.25
N GLN A 42 5.16 -17.58 3.16
CA GLN A 42 3.85 -17.15 3.63
C GLN A 42 3.88 -16.81 5.13
N PHE A 43 4.52 -17.66 5.94
CA PHE A 43 4.70 -17.37 7.36
C PHE A 43 5.45 -16.06 7.60
N SER A 44 6.52 -15.79 6.85
CA SER A 44 7.26 -14.52 6.96
C SER A 44 6.40 -13.32 6.54
N ILE A 45 5.61 -13.45 5.48
CA ILE A 45 4.67 -12.41 5.02
C ILE A 45 3.62 -12.13 6.11
N ASP A 46 3.05 -13.16 6.71
CA ASP A 46 2.07 -13.01 7.80
C ASP A 46 2.66 -12.31 9.02
N GLN A 47 3.93 -12.57 9.35
CA GLN A 47 4.64 -11.83 10.41
C GLN A 47 4.79 -10.35 10.04
N LEU A 48 5.11 -10.02 8.77
CA LEU A 48 5.22 -8.63 8.34
C LEU A 48 3.89 -7.89 8.45
N PHE A 49 2.77 -8.52 8.07
CA PHE A 49 1.44 -7.93 8.28
C PHE A 49 1.17 -7.66 9.76
N ARG A 50 1.54 -8.57 10.66
CA ARG A 50 1.37 -8.35 12.11
C ARG A 50 2.11 -7.13 12.65
N PHE A 51 3.25 -6.76 12.05
CA PHE A 51 4.05 -5.63 12.51
C PHE A 51 3.66 -4.31 11.84
N PHE A 52 3.37 -4.33 10.55
CA PHE A 52 3.19 -3.10 9.75
C PHE A 52 1.74 -2.77 9.43
N ALA A 53 0.83 -3.73 9.56
CA ALA A 53 -0.57 -3.63 9.19
C ALA A 53 -1.43 -4.44 10.16
N ARG A 54 -1.24 -4.20 11.47
CA ARG A 54 -1.91 -4.96 12.54
C ARG A 54 -3.44 -4.86 12.46
N GLU A 55 -3.92 -3.76 11.90
CA GLU A 55 -5.32 -3.41 11.69
C GLU A 55 -5.98 -4.25 10.58
N VAL A 56 -5.17 -4.98 9.79
CA VAL A 56 -5.64 -5.86 8.73
C VAL A 56 -5.92 -7.25 9.34
N GLU A 57 -7.18 -7.47 9.69
CA GLU A 57 -7.62 -8.70 10.36
C GLU A 57 -8.08 -9.78 9.38
N THR A 58 -8.59 -9.38 8.21
CA THR A 58 -9.16 -10.31 7.21
C THR A 58 -8.21 -10.58 6.05
N GLU A 59 -8.29 -11.77 5.46
CA GLU A 59 -7.52 -12.12 4.25
C GLU A 59 -7.87 -11.23 3.05
N GLU A 60 -9.12 -10.74 2.98
CA GLU A 60 -9.54 -9.80 1.94
C GLU A 60 -8.83 -8.45 2.09
N GLN A 61 -8.77 -7.89 3.29
CA GLN A 61 -8.02 -6.65 3.54
C GLN A 61 -6.51 -6.83 3.29
N LYS A 62 -5.93 -8.00 3.62
CA LYS A 62 -4.54 -8.31 3.28
C LYS A 62 -4.34 -8.29 1.78
N LYS A 63 -5.22 -8.97 1.04
CA LYS A 63 -5.17 -9.01 -0.41
C LYS A 63 -5.28 -7.60 -1.00
N ASN A 64 -6.25 -6.80 -0.54
CA ASN A 64 -6.42 -5.41 -1.00
C ASN A 64 -5.16 -4.57 -0.73
N LEU A 65 -4.54 -4.73 0.44
CA LEU A 65 -3.29 -4.03 0.76
C LEU A 65 -2.14 -4.47 -0.15
N VAL A 66 -2.01 -5.77 -0.44
CA VAL A 66 -1.02 -6.27 -1.41
C VAL A 66 -1.31 -5.71 -2.80
N ASP A 67 -2.57 -5.71 -3.22
CA ASP A 67 -2.98 -5.23 -4.55
C ASP A 67 -2.65 -3.74 -4.71
N VAL A 68 -2.85 -2.91 -3.68
CA VAL A 68 -2.44 -1.49 -3.69
C VAL A 68 -0.91 -1.36 -3.71
N LEU A 69 -0.18 -2.12 -2.89
CA LEU A 69 1.28 -2.05 -2.80
C LEU A 69 2.00 -2.55 -4.05
N MET A 70 1.41 -3.50 -4.76
CA MET A 70 1.91 -4.05 -6.02
C MET A 70 1.36 -3.30 -7.23
N GLY A 71 0.32 -2.49 -7.03
CA GLY A 71 -0.29 -1.64 -8.04
C GLY A 71 0.65 -0.53 -8.48
N ASN A 72 0.59 -0.18 -9.77
CA ASN A 72 1.31 0.96 -10.33
C ASN A 72 0.34 1.98 -10.92
N LEU A 73 -0.66 2.34 -10.12
CA LEU A 73 -1.76 3.21 -10.50
C LEU A 73 -1.46 4.67 -10.11
N PRO A 74 -1.90 5.64 -10.91
CA PRO A 74 -1.84 7.06 -10.52
C PRO A 74 -2.78 7.38 -9.35
N ASP A 75 -3.86 6.61 -9.22
CA ASP A 75 -4.88 6.78 -8.21
C ASP A 75 -4.75 5.65 -7.19
N LEU A 76 -4.37 6.01 -5.97
CA LEU A 76 -4.26 5.10 -4.85
C LEU A 76 -5.51 5.20 -4.00
N HIS A 77 -6.35 4.18 -4.13
CA HIS A 77 -7.54 3.94 -3.33
C HIS A 77 -7.15 3.17 -2.07
N VAL A 78 -7.19 3.85 -0.92
CA VAL A 78 -6.77 3.30 0.38
C VAL A 78 -7.89 3.29 1.40
N GLU A 79 -9.15 3.35 0.98
CA GLU A 79 -10.36 3.46 1.82
C GLU A 79 -10.49 2.29 2.83
N CYS A 80 -10.01 1.10 2.46
CA CYS A 80 -10.16 -0.12 3.27
C CYS A 80 -8.83 -0.75 3.71
N VAL A 81 -7.71 -0.04 3.60
CA VAL A 81 -6.37 -0.55 3.95
C VAL A 81 -5.61 0.45 4.83
N PRO A 82 -4.70 0.00 5.70
CA PRO A 82 -3.93 0.92 6.54
C PRO A 82 -3.00 1.79 5.70
N MET A 83 -3.02 3.09 5.96
CA MET A 83 -2.24 4.08 5.21
C MET A 83 -0.75 4.07 5.58
N LEU A 84 -0.36 3.53 6.74
CA LEU A 84 1.03 3.51 7.19
C LEU A 84 1.94 2.69 6.25
N PRO A 85 1.64 1.42 5.90
CA PRO A 85 2.37 0.68 4.87
C PRO A 85 2.50 1.42 3.53
N ILE A 86 1.42 2.09 3.09
CA ILE A 86 1.40 2.86 1.85
C ILE A 86 2.37 4.04 1.93
N SER A 87 2.36 4.75 3.06
CA SER A 87 3.30 5.86 3.34
C SER A 87 4.74 5.39 3.32
N ILE A 88 5.04 4.22 3.91
CA ILE A 88 6.38 3.62 3.87
C ILE A 88 6.76 3.24 2.44
N ALA A 89 5.85 2.64 1.67
CA ALA A 89 6.10 2.27 0.27
C ALA A 89 6.39 3.50 -0.61
N LEU A 90 5.65 4.59 -0.41
CA LEU A 90 5.88 5.89 -1.05
C LEU A 90 7.25 6.46 -0.69
N ALA A 91 7.61 6.47 0.60
CA ALA A 91 8.92 6.95 1.05
C ALA A 91 10.08 6.17 0.40
N ASN A 92 9.88 4.88 0.13
CA ASN A 92 10.86 4.00 -0.50
C ASN A 92 10.80 3.98 -2.04
N GLY A 93 10.00 4.84 -2.66
CA GLY A 93 9.89 4.92 -4.13
C GLY A 93 9.33 3.65 -4.77
N ARG A 94 8.39 2.95 -4.09
CA ARG A 94 7.73 1.76 -4.65
C ARG A 94 6.46 2.08 -5.43
N LEU A 95 5.83 3.21 -5.13
CA LEU A 95 4.58 3.69 -5.73
C LEU A 95 4.85 4.92 -6.60
N THR A 96 5.81 4.81 -7.54
CA THR A 96 6.35 5.95 -8.30
C THR A 96 5.39 6.55 -9.33
N ASN A 97 4.22 5.95 -9.57
CA ASN A 97 3.19 6.55 -10.41
C ASN A 97 2.10 7.27 -9.62
N ALA A 98 2.06 7.10 -8.29
CA ALA A 98 0.99 7.66 -7.46
C ALA A 98 0.98 9.19 -7.53
N GLN A 99 -0.17 9.75 -7.88
CA GLN A 99 -0.43 11.19 -7.96
C GLN A 99 -1.56 11.60 -7.02
N ARG A 100 -2.57 10.75 -6.88
CA ARG A 100 -3.79 11.04 -6.12
C ARG A 100 -4.04 9.94 -5.10
N ILE A 101 -4.33 10.33 -3.87
CA ILE A 101 -4.58 9.38 -2.76
C ILE A 101 -5.99 9.62 -2.23
N PHE A 102 -6.78 8.55 -2.18
CA PHE A 102 -8.16 8.54 -1.72
C PHE A 102 -8.25 7.69 -0.45
N ALA A 103 -8.41 8.35 0.69
CA ALA A 103 -8.60 7.73 2.00
C ALA A 103 -9.98 8.03 2.58
N GLU A 104 -10.97 8.28 1.72
CA GLU A 104 -12.34 8.59 2.12
C GLU A 104 -12.92 7.46 2.99
N ASP A 105 -13.57 7.85 4.09
CA ASP A 105 -14.21 7.00 5.10
C ASP A 105 -13.29 5.92 5.70
N ASN A 106 -11.96 6.08 5.61
CA ASN A 106 -11.01 5.15 6.19
C ASN A 106 -10.89 5.35 7.71
N ALA A 107 -11.54 4.47 8.47
CA ALA A 107 -11.52 4.45 9.93
C ALA A 107 -10.13 4.17 10.55
N LEU A 108 -9.13 3.76 9.76
CA LEU A 108 -7.76 3.53 10.22
C LEU A 108 -6.87 4.77 10.09
N VAL A 109 -7.39 5.87 9.54
CA VAL A 109 -6.65 7.13 9.39
C VAL A 109 -7.00 8.05 10.56
N ASP A 110 -6.02 8.21 11.45
CA ASP A 110 -6.03 9.14 12.58
C ASP A 110 -4.93 10.21 12.42
N ASP A 111 -4.81 11.10 13.41
CA ASP A 111 -3.76 12.12 13.44
C ASP A 111 -2.35 11.55 13.32
N SER A 112 -2.06 10.43 13.99
CA SER A 112 -0.69 9.88 14.03
C SER A 112 -0.28 9.38 12.66
N VAL A 113 -1.18 8.65 11.98
CA VAL A 113 -1.00 8.14 10.63
C VAL A 113 -0.89 9.29 9.64
N LEU A 114 -1.77 10.29 9.72
CA LEU A 114 -1.72 11.46 8.84
C LEU A 114 -0.43 12.25 9.03
N ILE A 115 0.01 12.50 10.27
CA ILE A 115 1.25 13.23 10.55
C ILE A 115 2.44 12.50 9.94
N PHE A 116 2.53 11.17 10.10
CA PHE A 116 3.59 10.38 9.47
C PHE A 116 3.56 10.53 7.94
N PHE A 117 2.38 10.39 7.34
CA PHE A 117 2.20 10.54 5.90
C PHE A 117 2.60 11.95 5.42
N VAL A 118 2.25 13.00 6.16
CA VAL A 118 2.67 14.38 5.88
C VAL A 118 4.19 14.51 5.88
N HIS A 119 4.90 13.88 6.82
CA HIS A 119 6.37 13.89 6.81
C HIS A 119 6.92 13.23 5.55
N VAL A 120 6.32 12.12 5.10
CA VAL A 120 6.68 11.48 3.84
C VAL A 120 6.43 12.40 2.64
N LEU A 121 5.26 13.04 2.57
CA LEU A 121 4.96 14.01 1.50
C LEU A 121 5.89 15.23 1.49
N ARG A 122 6.26 15.71 2.67
CA ARG A 122 7.05 16.93 2.84
C ARG A 122 8.53 16.73 2.54
N PHE A 123 9.09 15.58 2.90
CA PHE A 123 10.54 15.36 2.88
C PHE A 123 11.01 14.28 1.91
N SER A 124 10.12 13.41 1.40
CA SER A 124 10.51 12.43 0.40
C SER A 124 10.48 13.04 -1.00
N PRO A 125 11.57 12.98 -1.79
CA PRO A 125 11.54 13.41 -3.19
C PRO A 125 10.64 12.50 -4.04
N GLN A 126 10.40 11.26 -3.60
CA GLN A 126 9.62 10.25 -4.32
C GLN A 126 8.11 10.59 -4.38
N THR A 127 7.64 11.51 -3.53
CA THR A 127 6.24 11.90 -3.42
C THR A 127 5.95 13.28 -4.01
N ALA A 128 6.94 13.91 -4.65
CA ALA A 128 6.83 15.28 -5.17
C ALA A 128 5.69 15.48 -6.18
N GLN A 129 5.32 14.41 -6.89
CA GLN A 129 4.25 14.38 -7.89
C GLN A 129 2.84 14.19 -7.29
N ILE A 130 2.72 13.84 -6.01
CA ILE A 130 1.41 13.67 -5.37
C ILE A 130 0.79 15.04 -5.17
N ASP A 131 -0.27 15.35 -5.91
CA ASP A 131 -0.92 16.65 -5.92
C ASP A 131 -2.36 16.62 -5.38
N TYR A 132 -2.84 15.45 -4.95
CA TYR A 132 -4.18 15.30 -4.41
C TYR A 132 -4.22 14.30 -3.26
N VAL A 133 -4.88 14.70 -2.16
CA VAL A 133 -5.16 13.84 -1.02
C VAL A 133 -6.59 14.08 -0.55
N ASP A 134 -7.37 13.00 -0.46
CA ASP A 134 -8.69 12.98 0.16
C ASP A 134 -8.64 12.21 1.49
N ILE A 135 -9.01 12.89 2.57
CA ILE A 135 -9.11 12.31 3.93
C ILE A 135 -10.53 12.46 4.48
N SER A 136 -11.53 12.62 3.62
CA SER A 136 -12.91 12.85 4.03
C SER A 136 -13.44 11.70 4.89
N GLY A 137 -14.21 12.00 5.94
CA GLY A 137 -14.82 10.98 6.81
C GLY A 137 -13.85 10.14 7.64
N THR A 138 -12.57 10.54 7.74
CA THR A 138 -11.58 9.89 8.61
C THR A 138 -11.66 10.40 10.05
N HIS A 139 -10.88 9.81 10.96
CA HIS A 139 -10.78 10.22 12.38
C HIS A 139 -9.69 11.27 12.63
N VAL A 140 -9.28 11.99 11.59
CA VAL A 140 -8.30 13.06 11.68
C VAL A 140 -8.92 14.28 12.37
N THR A 141 -8.20 14.81 13.36
CA THR A 141 -8.60 16.00 14.12
C THR A 141 -7.85 17.26 13.64
N ALA A 142 -8.13 18.41 14.27
CA ALA A 142 -7.42 19.66 13.99
C ALA A 142 -5.90 19.54 14.12
N LYS A 143 -5.42 18.66 15.01
CA LYS A 143 -4.00 18.39 15.18
C LYS A 143 -3.37 17.84 13.90
N GLY A 144 -3.88 16.73 13.38
CA GLY A 144 -3.37 16.13 12.15
C GLY A 144 -3.50 17.06 10.95
N LEU A 145 -4.63 17.77 10.86
CA LEU A 145 -4.86 18.78 9.82
C LEU A 145 -3.82 19.89 9.85
N CYS A 146 -3.46 20.44 11.02
CA CYS A 146 -2.45 21.49 11.11
C CYS A 146 -1.13 21.09 10.45
N PHE A 147 -0.66 19.85 10.63
CA PHE A 147 0.57 19.38 9.99
C PHE A 147 0.43 19.33 8.46
N MET A 148 -0.72 18.85 7.95
CA MET A 148 -1.01 18.85 6.52
C MET A 148 -1.01 20.28 5.95
N LEU A 149 -1.68 21.20 6.63
CA LEU A 149 -1.75 22.60 6.22
C LEU A 149 -0.38 23.29 6.25
N GLU A 150 0.46 23.04 7.27
CA GLU A 150 1.84 23.54 7.31
C GLU A 150 2.66 23.09 6.09
N MET A 151 2.57 21.80 5.74
CA MET A 151 3.22 21.28 4.54
C MET A 151 2.71 21.99 3.28
N MET A 152 1.40 22.24 3.17
CA MET A 152 0.81 23.00 2.06
C MET A 152 1.26 24.47 2.02
N VAL A 153 1.49 25.10 3.19
CA VAL A 153 2.04 26.46 3.30
C VAL A 153 3.46 26.52 2.75
N GLU A 154 4.24 25.46 2.90
CA GLU A 154 5.62 25.40 2.38
C GLU A 154 5.68 25.02 0.89
N ARG A 155 4.64 24.33 0.41
CA ARG A 155 4.61 23.78 -0.95
C ARG A 155 4.55 24.86 -2.03
N ARG A 156 5.33 24.65 -3.09
CA ARG A 156 5.42 25.54 -4.28
C ARG A 156 4.69 24.98 -5.50
N SER A 157 4.40 23.67 -5.52
CA SER A 157 3.65 22.99 -6.58
C SER A 157 2.17 22.89 -6.22
N ALA A 158 1.34 22.64 -7.24
CA ALA A 158 -0.09 22.48 -7.06
C ALA A 158 -0.40 21.34 -6.07
N PHE A 159 -1.41 21.56 -5.22
CA PHE A 159 -1.86 20.54 -4.28
C PHE A 159 -3.32 20.77 -3.86
N THR A 160 -4.10 19.69 -3.84
CA THR A 160 -5.50 19.69 -3.44
C THR A 160 -5.68 18.80 -2.22
N LEU A 161 -6.28 19.36 -1.17
CA LEU A 161 -6.72 18.63 0.01
C LEU A 161 -8.25 18.60 0.04
N VAL A 162 -8.82 17.40 0.15
CA VAL A 162 -10.25 17.20 0.39
C VAL A 162 -10.43 16.67 1.80
N MET A 163 -11.23 17.37 2.60
CA MET A 163 -11.41 17.07 4.01
C MET A 163 -12.87 17.31 4.44
N ARG A 164 -13.77 16.56 3.80
CA ARG A 164 -15.21 16.59 4.06
C ARG A 164 -15.56 15.70 5.25
N ARG A 165 -16.68 15.97 5.92
CA ARG A 165 -17.22 15.10 6.99
C ARG A 165 -16.21 14.73 8.09
N LEU A 166 -15.25 15.60 8.39
CA LEU A 166 -14.34 15.44 9.53
C LEU A 166 -15.00 15.93 10.82
N ASP A 167 -14.48 15.46 11.95
CA ASP A 167 -14.89 15.97 13.25
C ASP A 167 -14.64 17.49 13.32
N PRO A 168 -15.65 18.28 13.74
CA PRO A 168 -15.54 19.72 13.74
C PRO A 168 -14.42 20.19 14.69
N VAL A 169 -13.62 21.14 14.22
CA VAL A 169 -12.61 21.82 15.06
C VAL A 169 -13.34 22.66 16.11
N GLY A 170 -13.42 22.13 17.33
CA GLY A 170 -14.12 22.79 18.44
C GLY A 170 -13.33 23.96 19.03
N SER A 171 -14.03 24.91 19.65
CA SER A 171 -13.42 26.08 20.32
C SER A 171 -12.54 25.74 21.53
N GLY A 172 -12.53 24.49 21.99
CA GLY A 172 -11.64 23.98 23.04
C GLY A 172 -10.45 23.19 22.51
N ASP A 173 -10.30 23.05 21.19
CA ASP A 173 -9.17 22.35 20.59
C ASP A 173 -7.91 23.24 20.67
N PRO A 174 -6.79 22.77 21.26
CA PRO A 174 -5.54 23.51 21.32
C PRO A 174 -4.98 23.94 19.96
N TYR A 175 -5.44 23.33 18.87
CA TYR A 175 -5.02 23.61 17.50
C TYR A 175 -6.01 24.51 16.73
N ALA A 176 -7.13 24.94 17.32
CA ALA A 176 -8.17 25.70 16.62
C ALA A 176 -7.68 27.04 16.03
N ASP A 177 -6.96 27.83 16.83
CA ASP A 177 -6.41 29.12 16.39
C ASP A 177 -5.41 28.93 15.24
N LYS A 178 -4.49 27.97 15.43
CA LYS A 178 -3.47 27.62 14.44
C LYS A 178 -4.08 27.11 13.14
N PHE A 179 -5.10 26.26 13.23
CA PHE A 179 -5.84 25.75 12.08
C PHE A 179 -6.45 26.89 11.26
N THR A 180 -7.10 27.84 11.95
CA THR A 180 -7.73 29.01 11.32
C THR A 180 -6.68 29.90 10.65
N GLU A 181 -5.57 30.19 11.33
CA GLU A 181 -4.45 30.97 10.78
C GLU A 181 -3.88 30.32 9.51
N LEU A 182 -3.61 29.01 9.54
CA LEU A 182 -3.07 28.28 8.40
C LEU A 182 -4.04 28.27 7.22
N LEU A 183 -5.35 28.11 7.46
CA LEU A 183 -6.36 28.19 6.40
C LEU A 183 -6.37 29.57 5.75
N ASP A 184 -6.30 30.65 6.53
CA ASP A 184 -6.29 32.01 6.00
C ASP A 184 -5.04 32.29 5.16
N ILE A 185 -3.88 31.79 5.58
CA ILE A 185 -2.66 31.83 4.75
C ILE A 185 -2.88 31.08 3.44
N LEU A 186 -3.42 29.87 3.48
CA LEU A 186 -3.59 29.02 2.30
C LEU A 186 -4.61 29.57 1.28
N LYS A 187 -5.65 30.28 1.74
CA LYS A 187 -6.59 31.00 0.85
C LYS A 187 -5.89 31.99 -0.09
N THR A 188 -4.74 32.52 0.30
CA THR A 188 -3.96 33.45 -0.55
C THR A 188 -3.14 32.75 -1.63
N LYS A 189 -2.94 31.43 -1.55
CA LYS A 189 -2.10 30.66 -2.47
C LYS A 189 -2.91 30.09 -3.63
N LYS A 190 -2.71 30.65 -4.84
CA LYS A 190 -3.47 30.28 -6.05
C LYS A 190 -3.31 28.83 -6.51
N HIS A 191 -2.21 28.16 -6.15
CA HIS A 191 -1.92 26.78 -6.55
C HIS A 191 -2.37 25.75 -5.50
N ILE A 192 -2.94 26.18 -4.39
CA ILE A 192 -3.46 25.31 -3.36
C ILE A 192 -4.99 25.32 -3.41
N SER A 193 -5.58 24.13 -3.39
CA SER A 193 -7.03 23.96 -3.31
C SER A 193 -7.39 23.20 -2.04
N ILE A 194 -8.41 23.68 -1.33
CA ILE A 194 -8.93 23.04 -0.12
C ILE A 194 -10.44 22.91 -0.30
N ILE A 195 -10.94 21.68 -0.20
CA ILE A 195 -12.37 21.36 -0.33
C ILE A 195 -12.88 20.90 1.04
N GLN A 196 -13.76 21.72 1.63
CA GLN A 196 -14.39 21.53 2.93
C GLN A 196 -15.92 21.63 2.74
N GLU A 197 -16.65 20.51 2.68
CA GLU A 197 -18.12 20.43 2.74
C GLU A 197 -18.58 19.11 3.38
#